data_AF-A0A967GT98-F1
#
_entry.id   AF-A0A967GT98-F1
#
_cell.length_a   1.000
_cell.length_b   1.000
_cell.length_c   1.000
_cell.angle_alpha   90.00
_cell.angle_beta   90.00
_cell.angle_gamma   90.00
#
_symmetry.space_group_name_H-M   'P 1'
#
loop_
_entity.id
_entity.type
_entity.pdbx_description
1 polymer ?
#
loop_
_entity_poly.entity_id
_entity_poly.type
_entity_poly.pdbx_seq_one_letter_code
_entity_poly.pdbx_strand_id
1 'polypeptide(L)'
;MIYTVTGRPLPALPWVYGGSYLHNNSFQAEASGDIVALFTSNASLFNWPGKDARLDDVWLPNTKRIPPVGTTVKVTIKPAIPKKSKK
;
A
#
# COMPACT_ATOMS: atom_id res chain seq x y z
N MET A 1 -3.71 -0.99 9.43
CA MET A 1 -2.53 -0.22 9.85
C MET A 1 -3.01 0.99 10.63
N ILE A 2 -2.22 1.41 11.62
CA ILE A 2 -2.51 2.55 12.49
C ILE A 2 -1.31 3.51 12.51
N TYR A 3 -1.56 4.78 12.78
CA TYR A 3 -0.49 5.75 13.04
C TYR A 3 0.18 5.46 14.39
N THR A 4 1.51 5.44 14.45
CA THR A 4 2.26 5.20 15.71
C THR A 4 1.93 6.23 16.79
N VAL A 5 1.78 7.51 16.43
CA VAL A 5 1.56 8.60 17.41
C VAL A 5 0.13 8.62 17.95
N THR A 6 -0.88 8.43 17.09
CA THR A 6 -2.29 8.61 17.47
C THR A 6 -3.03 7.30 17.75
N GLY A 7 -2.47 6.16 17.35
CA GLY A 7 -3.13 4.86 17.40
C GLY A 7 -4.36 4.74 16.48
N ARG A 8 -4.68 5.78 15.69
CA ARG A 8 -5.88 5.80 14.85
C ARG A 8 -5.66 4.98 13.57
N PRO A 9 -6.71 4.35 13.03
CA PRO A 9 -6.65 3.70 11.72
C PRO A 9 -6.27 4.69 10.61
N LEU A 10 -5.51 4.20 9.63
CA LEU A 10 -5.28 4.93 8.39
C LEU A 10 -6.63 5.24 7.69
N PRO A 11 -6.79 6.41 7.08
CA PRO A 11 -7.95 6.70 6.25
C PRO A 11 -7.98 5.77 5.03
N ALA A 12 -9.18 5.32 4.67
CA ALA A 12 -9.42 4.55 3.46
C ALA A 12 -9.39 5.49 2.24
N LEU A 13 -8.21 5.59 1.60
CA LEU A 13 -7.99 6.36 0.38
C LEU A 13 -7.86 5.42 -0.84
N PRO A 14 -8.27 5.87 -2.03
CA PRO A 14 -7.91 5.19 -3.29
C PRO A 14 -6.39 5.05 -3.40
N TRP A 15 -5.92 3.86 -3.73
CA TRP A 15 -4.49 3.62 -3.94
C TRP A 15 -4.08 4.07 -5.34
N VAL A 16 -2.82 4.51 -5.48
CA VAL A 16 -2.27 4.93 -6.76
C VAL A 16 -1.51 3.76 -7.38
N TYR A 17 -1.90 3.37 -8.59
CA TYR A 17 -1.15 2.41 -9.40
C TYR A 17 -0.06 3.13 -10.19
N GLY A 18 1.20 2.84 -9.87
CA GLY A 18 2.37 3.41 -10.55
C GLY A 18 3.04 2.44 -11.52
N GLY A 19 2.71 1.15 -11.44
CA GLY A 19 3.22 0.13 -12.35
C GLY A 19 4.65 -0.34 -12.08
N SER A 20 5.32 0.10 -11.00
CA SER A 20 6.76 -0.12 -10.76
C SER A 20 7.65 0.48 -11.85
N TYR A 21 8.97 0.38 -11.68
CA TYR A 21 9.95 0.83 -12.65
C TYR A 21 10.74 -0.34 -13.26
N LEU A 22 11.34 -0.07 -14.42
CA LEU A 22 12.28 -0.97 -15.08
C LEU A 22 13.71 -0.48 -14.82
N HIS A 23 14.59 -1.39 -14.44
CA HIS A 23 16.01 -1.13 -14.29
C HIS A 23 16.82 -2.33 -14.73
N ASN A 24 17.82 -2.12 -15.58
CA ASN A 24 18.67 -3.18 -16.14
C ASN A 24 17.86 -4.37 -16.69
N ASN A 25 16.82 -4.08 -17.51
CA ASN A 25 15.90 -5.07 -18.07
C ASN A 25 15.15 -5.93 -17.03
N SER A 26 15.13 -5.50 -15.76
CA SER A 26 14.43 -6.17 -14.66
C SER A 26 13.26 -5.33 -14.17
N PHE A 27 12.10 -5.98 -14.08
CA PHE A 27 10.89 -5.41 -13.50
C PHE A 27 10.96 -5.45 -11.98
N GLN A 28 10.99 -4.29 -11.36
CA GLN A 28 11.47 -4.19 -9.98
C GLN A 28 10.48 -4.75 -8.97
N ALA A 29 9.17 -4.71 -9.25
CA ALA A 29 8.17 -5.38 -8.40
C ALA A 29 8.34 -6.91 -8.37
N GLU A 30 8.76 -7.53 -9.48
CA GLU A 30 9.06 -8.96 -9.51
C GLU A 30 10.34 -9.29 -8.76
N ALA A 31 11.37 -8.43 -8.90
CA ALA A 31 12.65 -8.64 -8.23
C ALA A 31 12.58 -8.42 -6.71
N SER A 32 11.86 -7.40 -6.23
CA SER A 32 11.73 -7.10 -4.80
C SER A 32 10.58 -7.85 -4.11
N GLY A 33 9.58 -8.28 -4.88
CA GLY A 33 8.31 -8.81 -4.35
C GLY A 33 7.35 -7.72 -3.86
N ASP A 34 7.61 -6.43 -4.16
CA ASP A 34 6.77 -5.32 -3.72
C ASP A 34 5.48 -5.21 -4.54
N ILE A 35 4.35 -5.53 -3.91
CA ILE A 35 3.03 -5.37 -4.52
C ILE A 35 2.38 -4.06 -4.07
N VAL A 36 2.37 -3.79 -2.76
CA VAL A 36 1.61 -2.68 -2.15
C VAL A 36 2.44 -2.04 -1.03
N ALA A 37 2.67 -0.72 -1.11
CA ALA A 37 3.52 0.00 -0.18
C ALA A 37 2.79 1.18 0.50
N LEU A 38 2.94 1.30 1.81
CA LEU A 38 2.38 2.41 2.59
C LEU A 38 3.27 3.65 2.58
N PHE A 39 4.58 3.43 2.62
CA PHE A 39 5.55 4.45 2.29
C PHE A 39 5.83 4.39 0.78
N THR A 40 6.28 5.51 0.23
CA THR A 40 6.48 5.68 -1.21
C THR A 40 7.64 4.80 -1.65
N SER A 41 7.36 3.81 -2.48
CA SER A 41 8.34 2.93 -3.11
C SER A 41 8.18 3.00 -4.63
N ASN A 42 9.29 3.24 -5.33
CA ASN A 42 9.34 3.19 -6.79
C ASN A 42 9.22 1.75 -7.32
N ALA A 43 9.63 0.76 -6.54
CA ALA A 43 9.54 -0.66 -6.91
C ALA A 43 8.11 -1.21 -6.73
N SER A 44 7.28 -0.65 -5.86
CA SER A 44 5.92 -1.12 -5.62
C SER A 44 4.96 -0.81 -6.76
N LEU A 45 4.04 -1.74 -7.06
CA LEU A 45 2.95 -1.51 -8.02
C LEU A 45 1.94 -0.46 -7.53
N PHE A 46 1.60 -0.53 -6.24
CA PHE A 46 0.62 0.36 -5.61
C PHE A 46 1.24 1.12 -4.45
N ASN A 47 1.00 2.43 -4.40
CA ASN A 47 1.43 3.29 -3.32
C ASN A 47 0.23 3.94 -2.64
N TRP A 48 0.27 4.02 -1.31
CA TRP A 48 -0.73 4.74 -0.54
C TRP A 48 -0.48 6.25 -0.63
N PRO A 49 -1.47 7.08 -1.04
CA PRO A 49 -1.23 8.50 -1.34
C PRO A 49 -1.36 9.43 -0.14
N GLY A 50 -1.43 8.89 1.08
CA GLY A 50 -1.70 9.72 2.24
C GLY A 50 -0.52 10.61 2.62
N LYS A 51 -0.81 11.66 3.40
CA LYS A 51 0.13 12.76 3.70
C LYS A 51 1.49 12.29 4.21
N ASP A 52 1.50 11.23 5.01
CA ASP A 52 2.70 10.76 5.70
C ASP A 52 3.36 9.58 4.98
N ALA A 53 2.96 9.25 3.74
CA ALA A 53 3.55 8.19 2.90
C ALA A 53 5.05 8.36 2.57
N ARG A 54 5.71 9.38 3.11
CA ARG A 54 7.15 9.63 3.01
C ARG A 54 7.91 9.25 4.29
N LEU A 55 7.20 8.82 5.32
CA LEU A 55 7.76 8.31 6.57
C LEU A 55 7.66 6.78 6.54
N ASP A 56 8.73 6.06 6.83
CA ASP A 56 8.78 4.60 6.82
C ASP A 56 8.71 3.97 8.22
N ASP A 57 8.83 4.78 9.27
CA ASP A 57 8.92 4.39 10.68
C ASP A 57 7.64 4.65 11.52
N VAL A 58 6.63 5.30 10.93
CA VAL A 58 5.41 5.75 11.65
C VAL A 58 4.20 4.80 11.53
N TRP A 59 4.41 3.58 11.03
CA TRP A 59 3.34 2.65 10.73
C TRP A 59 3.38 1.40 11.61
N LEU A 60 2.27 1.14 12.31
CA LEU A 60 2.11 -0.12 13.03
C LEU A 60 1.06 -1.01 12.35
N PRO A 61 1.35 -2.31 12.16
CA PRO A 61 0.37 -3.23 11.66
C PRO A 61 -0.72 -3.44 12.72
N ASN A 62 -1.95 -3.72 12.26
CA ASN A 62 -3.02 -4.08 13.18
C ASN A 62 -2.88 -5.57 13.51
N THR A 63 -2.22 -5.89 14.63
CA THR A 63 -1.88 -7.27 15.04
C THR A 63 -3.08 -8.20 15.16
N LYS A 64 -4.28 -7.67 15.45
CA LYS A 64 -5.53 -8.46 15.49
C LYS A 64 -6.00 -8.94 14.12
N ARG A 65 -5.43 -8.42 13.03
CA ARG A 65 -5.82 -8.70 11.64
C ARG A 65 -4.68 -9.30 10.81
N ILE A 66 -3.53 -9.58 11.42
CA ILE A 66 -2.41 -10.23 10.73
C ILE A 66 -2.69 -11.74 10.74
N PRO A 67 -2.80 -12.39 9.58
CA PRO A 67 -2.94 -13.84 9.54
C PRO A 67 -1.62 -14.52 9.98
N PRO A 68 -1.67 -15.77 10.47
CA PRO A 68 -0.46 -16.54 10.76
C PRO A 68 0.46 -16.65 9.53
N VAL A 69 1.77 -16.76 9.76
CA VAL A 69 2.76 -16.98 8.70
C VAL A 69 2.42 -18.24 7.91
N GLY A 70 2.53 -18.18 6.58
CA GLY A 70 2.17 -19.28 5.67
C GLY A 70 0.70 -19.37 5.29
N THR A 71 -0.16 -18.49 5.82
CA THR A 71 -1.57 -18.42 5.42
C THR A 71 -1.66 -18.05 3.93
N THR A 72 -2.27 -18.91 3.12
CA THR A 72 -2.57 -18.60 1.72
C THR A 72 -3.62 -17.50 1.66
N VAL A 73 -3.31 -16.42 0.93
CA VAL A 73 -4.21 -15.28 0.75
C VAL A 73 -4.46 -15.02 -0.72
N LYS A 74 -5.64 -14.48 -1.03
CA LYS A 74 -5.98 -13.98 -2.36
C LYS A 74 -6.14 -12.46 -2.30
N VAL A 75 -5.29 -11.75 -3.04
CA VAL A 75 -5.39 -10.29 -3.18
C VAL A 75 -6.24 -9.98 -4.39
N THR A 76 -7.27 -9.14 -4.23
CA THR A 76 -8.14 -8.68 -5.32
C THR A 76 -8.06 -7.17 -5.42
N ILE A 77 -7.56 -6.67 -6.54
CA ILE A 77 -7.46 -5.23 -6.82
C ILE A 77 -8.62 -4.83 -7.74
N LYS A 78 -9.27 -3.71 -7.42
CA LYS A 78 -10.38 -3.16 -8.20
C LYS A 78 -10.14 -1.66 -8.43
N PRO A 79 -10.53 -1.11 -9.58
CA PRO A 79 -10.50 0.33 -9.81
C PRO A 79 -11.27 1.08 -8.72
N ALA A 80 -10.70 2.18 -8.24
CA ALA A 80 -11.42 3.07 -7.34
C ALA A 80 -12.50 3.79 -8.15
N ILE A 81 -13.77 3.49 -7.86
CA ILE A 81 -14.89 4.20 -8.46
C ILE A 81 -14.98 5.57 -7.76
N PRO A 82 -14.81 6.69 -8.46
CA PRO A 82 -14.99 8.00 -7.86
C PRO A 82 -16.42 8.09 -7.31
N LYS A 83 -16.58 8.48 -6.04
CA LYS A 83 -17.92 8.86 -5.55
C LYS A 83 -18.37 10.04 -6.41
N LYS A 84 -19.47 9.89 -7.15
CA LYS A 84 -20.11 11.02 -7.84
C LYS A 84 -20.26 12.14 -6.82
N SER A 85 -19.65 13.29 -7.09
CA SER A 85 -19.86 14.49 -6.30
C SER A 85 -21.36 14.77 -6.28
N LYS A 86 -21.96 14.84 -5.09
CA LYS A 86 -23.32 15.38 -4.98
C LYS A 86 -23.19 16.87 -5.33
N LYS A 87 -23.68 17.24 -6.52
CA LYS A 87 -23.94 18.63 -6.88
C LYS A 87 -24.96 19.23 -5.91
#